data_AF-A0A3C0CG19-F1
#
_entry.id   AF-A0A3C0CG19-F1
#
_cell.length_a   1.000
_cell.length_b   1.000
_cell.length_c   1.000
_cell.angle_alpha   90.00
_cell.angle_beta   90.00
_cell.angle_gamma   90.00
#
_symmetry.space_group_name_H-M   'P 1'
#
loop_
_entity.id
_entity.type
_entity.pdbx_description
1 polymer ?
#
loop_
_entity_poly.entity_id
_entity_poly.type
_entity_poly.pdbx_seq_one_letter_code
_entity_poly.pdbx_strand_id
1 'polypeptide(L)'
;TRNYKNEKTGVWEKRPYYTIEDSFPYGHGEKSVFLIERFMRLKTSEAVAIRWHMGGFDDAVKGGCYSISRAYEKYPLAVKLHLSDLESTYLREKGTSEVPHR
;
A
#
# COMPACT_ATOMS: atom_id res chain seq x y z
N THR A 1 -9.98 1.25 -23.64
CA THR A 1 -8.84 0.88 -24.52
C THR A 1 -7.93 2.07 -24.76
N ARG A 2 -6.60 1.91 -24.68
CA ARG A 2 -5.64 2.99 -24.98
C ARG A 2 -4.92 2.65 -26.29
N ASN A 3 -4.63 3.66 -27.10
CA ASN A 3 -3.81 3.49 -28.29
C ASN A 3 -2.37 3.23 -27.85
N TYR A 4 -1.81 2.11 -28.29
CA TYR A 4 -0.43 1.71 -28.06
C TYR A 4 0.24 1.53 -29.42
N LYS A 5 1.42 2.13 -29.61
CA LYS A 5 2.17 1.98 -30.87
C LYS A 5 2.99 0.69 -30.78
N ASN A 6 2.73 -0.25 -31.68
CA ASN A 6 3.51 -1.48 -31.75
C ASN A 6 4.91 -1.16 -32.30
N GLU A 7 5.95 -1.39 -31.49
CA GLU A 7 7.34 -1.06 -31.84
C GLU A 7 7.89 -1.89 -33.00
N LYS A 8 7.34 -3.07 -33.27
CA LYS A 8 7.79 -3.96 -34.35
C LYS A 8 7.13 -3.65 -35.69
N THR A 9 5.87 -3.24 -35.69
CA THR A 9 5.10 -3.00 -36.93
C THR A 9 4.86 -1.52 -37.22
N GLY A 10 5.09 -0.64 -36.23
CA GLY A 10 4.82 0.80 -36.32
C GLY A 10 3.34 1.17 -36.30
N VAL A 11 2.43 0.19 -36.25
CA VAL A 11 0.98 0.39 -36.30
C VAL A 11 0.42 0.68 -34.90
N TRP A 12 -0.59 1.55 -34.84
CA TRP A 12 -1.34 1.82 -33.61
C TRP A 12 -2.38 0.73 -33.36
N GLU A 13 -2.28 0.08 -32.20
CA GLU A 13 -3.21 -0.96 -31.75
C GLU A 13 -3.99 -0.47 -30.52
N LYS A 14 -5.28 -0.82 -30.45
CA LYS A 14 -6.08 -0.60 -29.23
C LYS A 14 -5.87 -1.76 -28.28
N ARG A 15 -5.33 -1.49 -27.09
CA ARG A 15 -5.19 -2.50 -26.03
C ARG A 15 -6.13 -2.23 -24.85
N PRO A 16 -6.60 -3.29 -24.15
CA PRO A 16 -7.20 -3.13 -22.84
C PRO A 16 -6.23 -2.36 -21.94
N TYR A 17 -6.76 -1.41 -21.19
CA TYR A 17 -6.01 -0.70 -20.17
C TYR A 17 -6.96 -0.47 -19.00
N TYR A 18 -6.39 -0.41 -17.80
CA TYR A 18 -7.10 0.05 -16.62
C TYR A 18 -6.71 1.50 -16.37
N THR A 19 -7.70 2.33 -16.02
CA THR A 19 -7.46 3.66 -15.47
C THR A 19 -7.64 3.55 -13.97
N ILE A 20 -6.72 4.13 -13.20
CA ILE A 20 -6.90 4.28 -11.75
C ILE A 20 -7.54 5.65 -11.55
N GLU A 21 -8.81 5.66 -11.14
CA GLU A 21 -9.50 6.89 -10.75
C GLU A 21 -9.23 7.16 -9.27
N ASP A 22 -8.08 7.76 -8.98
CA ASP A 22 -7.66 8.12 -7.62
C ASP A 22 -7.98 9.58 -7.29
N SER A 23 -9.25 9.96 -7.49
CA SER A 23 -9.75 11.33 -7.21
C SER A 23 -10.23 11.50 -5.77
N PHE A 24 -10.35 10.42 -5.01
CA PHE A 24 -10.85 10.46 -3.65
C PHE A 24 -9.79 11.07 -2.72
N PRO A 25 -10.07 12.21 -2.05
CA PRO A 25 -9.05 13.01 -1.34
C PRO A 25 -8.69 12.42 0.03
N TYR A 26 -8.34 11.14 0.08
CA TYR A 26 -7.91 10.42 1.27
C TYR A 26 -6.51 9.85 1.03
N GLY A 27 -5.68 9.86 2.07
CA GLY A 27 -4.42 9.13 2.05
C GLY A 27 -4.66 7.62 1.91
N HIS A 28 -3.63 6.91 1.46
CA HIS A 28 -3.74 5.49 1.15
C HIS A 28 -4.29 4.67 2.33
N GLY A 29 -3.76 4.88 3.54
CA GLY A 29 -4.23 4.19 4.74
C GLY A 29 -5.63 4.62 5.18
N GLU A 30 -5.93 5.93 5.18
CA GLU A 30 -7.28 6.42 5.52
C GLU A 30 -8.34 5.87 4.57
N LYS A 31 -8.04 5.84 3.26
CA LYS A 31 -8.95 5.38 2.22
C LYS A 31 -9.32 3.92 2.44
N SER A 32 -8.34 3.08 2.76
CA SER A 32 -8.57 1.66 3.05
C SER A 32 -9.48 1.46 4.26
N VAL A 33 -9.22 2.16 5.37
CA VAL A 33 -10.09 2.12 6.56
C VAL A 33 -11.51 2.58 6.23
N PHE A 34 -11.64 3.70 5.51
CA PHE A 34 -12.93 4.27 5.13
C PHE A 34 -13.78 3.35 4.25
N LEU A 35 -13.14 2.62 3.32
CA LEU A 35 -13.84 1.72 2.42
C LEU A 35 -14.28 0.43 3.14
N ILE A 36 -13.38 -0.20 3.90
CA ILE A 36 -13.68 -1.50 4.53
C ILE A 36 -14.73 -1.39 5.65
N GLU A 37 -14.76 -0.27 6.38
CA GLU A 37 -15.74 0.00 7.45
C GLU A 37 -17.20 0.00 6.96
N ARG A 38 -17.43 0.17 5.66
CA ARG A 38 -18.78 0.09 5.05
C ARG A 38 -19.30 -1.34 4.90
N PHE A 39 -18.40 -2.32 4.96
CA PHE A 39 -18.72 -3.73 4.79
C PHE A 39 -18.61 -4.50 6.10
N MET A 40 -17.73 -4.06 7.00
CA MET A 40 -17.56 -4.67 8.32
C MET A 40 -17.01 -3.67 9.32
N ARG A 41 -17.37 -3.83 10.58
CA ARG A 41 -16.85 -2.96 11.66
C ARG A 41 -15.49 -3.44 12.12
N LEU A 42 -14.47 -2.59 12.05
CA LEU A 42 -13.14 -2.94 12.53
C LEU A 42 -13.03 -2.72 14.04
N LYS A 43 -12.16 -3.50 14.68
CA LYS A 43 -11.64 -3.13 15.99
C LYS A 43 -10.69 -1.95 15.82
N THR A 44 -10.56 -1.13 16.87
CA THR A 44 -9.66 0.03 16.84
C THR A 44 -8.22 -0.37 16.46
N SER A 45 -7.71 -1.50 16.95
CA SER A 45 -6.37 -1.98 16.60
C SER A 45 -6.22 -2.33 15.11
N GLU A 46 -7.27 -2.86 14.49
CA GLU A 46 -7.28 -3.24 13.07
C GLU A 46 -7.32 -1.98 12.20
N ALA A 47 -8.18 -1.02 12.54
CA ALA A 47 -8.26 0.27 11.85
C ALA A 47 -6.93 1.03 11.93
N VAL A 48 -6.28 1.05 13.10
CA VAL A 48 -4.97 1.69 13.27
C VAL A 48 -3.88 0.96 12.48
N ALA A 49 -3.92 -0.38 12.46
CA ALA A 49 -2.97 -1.17 11.68
C ALA A 49 -3.08 -0.85 10.19
N ILE A 50 -4.30 -0.88 9.62
CA ILE A 50 -4.53 -0.53 8.22
C ILE A 50 -4.11 0.91 7.93
N ARG A 51 -4.47 1.87 8.79
CA ARG A 51 -4.10 3.29 8.61
C ARG A 51 -2.60 3.46 8.48
N TRP A 52 -1.82 2.82 9.34
CA TRP A 52 -0.37 3.03 9.41
C TRP A 52 0.47 1.93 8.75
N HIS A 53 -0.14 1.06 7.93
CA HIS A 53 0.56 -0.07 7.33
C HIS A 53 1.71 0.34 6.38
N MET A 54 1.66 1.55 5.79
CA MET A 54 2.73 2.09 4.94
C MET A 54 3.93 2.57 5.76
N GLY A 55 3.82 2.61 7.08
CA GLY A 55 4.87 3.10 7.96
C GLY A 55 5.42 4.48 7.54
N GLY A 56 6.75 4.59 7.46
CA GLY A 56 7.43 5.82 7.03
C GLY A 56 7.21 6.22 5.57
N PHE A 57 6.58 5.36 4.75
CA PHE A 57 6.23 5.68 3.37
C PHE A 57 4.89 6.41 3.23
N ASP A 58 4.13 6.54 4.32
CA ASP A 58 2.85 7.26 4.33
C ASP A 58 3.05 8.76 4.13
N ASP A 59 2.20 9.39 3.30
CA ASP A 59 2.35 10.80 2.98
C ASP A 59 2.11 11.72 4.18
N ALA A 60 1.30 11.30 5.17
CA ALA A 60 1.16 12.08 6.40
C ALA A 60 2.47 12.09 7.18
N VAL A 61 3.21 10.98 7.22
CA VAL A 61 4.53 10.92 7.88
C VAL A 61 5.54 11.78 7.13
N LYS A 62 5.56 11.70 5.80
CA LYS A 62 6.39 12.59 4.97
C LYS A 62 6.05 14.07 5.17
N GLY A 63 4.78 14.38 5.45
CA GLY A 63 4.29 15.70 5.83
C GLY A 63 4.58 16.12 7.28
N GLY A 64 5.35 15.34 8.04
CA GLY A 64 5.74 15.64 9.42
C GLY A 64 4.77 15.14 10.50
N CYS A 65 3.83 14.24 10.18
CA CYS A 65 2.95 13.64 11.17
C CYS A 65 3.70 12.59 12.01
N TYR A 66 3.83 12.86 13.31
CA TYR A 66 4.45 11.95 14.28
C TYR A 66 3.47 10.97 14.93
N SER A 67 2.20 10.96 14.52
CA SER A 67 1.16 10.09 15.11
C SER A 67 1.46 8.60 14.90
N ILE A 68 2.25 8.26 13.87
CA ILE A 68 2.72 6.89 13.63
C ILE A 68 3.48 6.30 14.83
N SER A 69 4.34 7.08 15.49
CA SER A 69 5.12 6.59 16.64
C SER A 69 4.19 6.16 17.77
N ARG A 70 3.20 6.99 18.09
CA ARG A 70 2.18 6.67 19.10
C ARG A 70 1.31 5.49 18.68
N ALA A 71 1.02 5.35 17.39
CA ALA A 71 0.27 4.21 16.87
C ALA A 71 1.06 2.90 17.08
N TYR A 72 2.35 2.90 16.79
CA TYR A 72 3.22 1.72 16.96
C TYR A 72 3.44 1.37 18.44
N GLU A 73 3.57 2.36 19.32
CA GLU A 73 3.65 2.16 20.77
C GLU A 73 2.38 1.53 21.33
N LYS A 74 1.20 2.02 20.93
CA LYS A 74 -0.08 1.61 21.51
C LYS A 74 -0.69 0.37 20.84
N TYR A 75 -0.39 0.14 19.56
CA TYR A 75 -1.00 -0.92 18.78
C TYR A 75 0.07 -1.76 18.07
N PRO A 76 0.62 -2.79 18.74
CA PRO A 76 1.65 -3.66 18.17
C PRO A 76 1.25 -4.34 16.86
N LEU A 77 -0.07 -4.49 16.62
CA LEU A 77 -0.60 -5.02 15.35
C LEU A 77 -0.18 -4.15 14.15
N ALA A 78 -0.10 -2.83 14.30
CA ALA A 78 0.32 -1.93 13.23
C ALA A 78 1.79 -2.16 12.82
N VAL A 79 2.68 -2.38 13.80
CA VAL A 79 4.09 -2.73 13.56
C VAL A 79 4.19 -4.06 12.82
N LYS A 80 3.46 -5.08 13.30
CA LYS A 80 3.46 -6.41 12.69
C LYS A 80 2.98 -6.37 11.23
N LEU A 81 1.89 -5.65 10.97
CA LEU A 81 1.35 -5.50 9.63
C LEU A 81 2.36 -4.81 8.69
N HIS A 82 2.98 -3.72 9.14
CA HIS A 82 4.00 -3.02 8.35
C HIS A 82 5.21 -3.92 8.03
N LEU A 83 5.68 -4.72 9.00
CA LEU A 83 6.75 -5.68 8.77
C LEU A 83 6.35 -6.76 7.76
N SER A 84 5.12 -7.26 7.84
CA SER A 84 4.58 -8.22 6.87
C SER A 84 4.49 -7.64 5.45
N ASP A 85 4.09 -6.38 5.30
CA ASP A 85 4.04 -5.70 4.00
C ASP A 85 5.44 -5.58 3.38
N LEU A 86 6.45 -5.23 4.20
CA LEU A 86 7.84 -5.17 3.76
C LEU A 86 8.38 -6.55 3.40
N GLU A 87 8.13 -7.57 4.23
CA GLU A 87 8.55 -8.95 3.95
C GLU A 87 7.94 -9.44 2.64
N SER A 88 6.63 -9.24 2.44
CA SER A 88 5.93 -9.67 1.23
C SER A 88 6.55 -9.02 0.00
N THR A 89 6.60 -7.69 -0.01
CA THR A 89 7.02 -6.90 -1.17
C THR A 89 8.48 -7.10 -1.52
N TYR A 90 9.37 -7.14 -0.51
CA TYR A 90 10.81 -7.10 -0.75
C TYR A 90 11.50 -8.44 -0.66
N LEU A 91 10.93 -9.43 0.05
CA LEU A 91 11.57 -10.73 0.26
C LEU A 91 10.80 -11.86 -0.44
N ARG A 92 9.48 -11.91 -0.30
CA ARG A 92 8.67 -13.02 -0.84
C ARG A 92 8.40 -12.87 -2.32
N GLU A 93 7.79 -11.77 -2.72
CA GLU A 93 7.38 -11.52 -4.11
C GLU A 93 8.58 -11.41 -5.07
N LYS A 94 9.74 -11.00 -4.56
CA LYS A 94 10.99 -10.91 -5.32
C LYS A 94 11.84 -12.18 -5.28
N GLY A 95 11.46 -13.17 -4.47
CA GLY A 95 12.24 -14.41 -4.31
C GLY A 95 13.62 -14.21 -3.67
N THR A 96 13.82 -13.12 -2.93
CA THR A 96 15.10 -12.70 -2.31
C THR A 96 15.17 -13.03 -0.81
N SER A 97 14.31 -13.94 -0.35
CA SER A 97 14.27 -14.34 1.08
C SER A 97 15.51 -15.13 1.52
N GLU A 98 16.21 -15.79 0.59
CA GLU A 98 17.44 -16.51 0.87
C GLU A 98 18.61 -15.54 0.97
N VAL A 99 19.28 -15.50 2.12
CA VAL A 99 20.54 -14.77 2.29
C VAL A 99 21.67 -15.75 1.99
N PRO A 100 22.44 -15.55 0.90
CA PRO A 100 23.58 -16.41 0.62
C PRO A 100 24.61 -16.24 1.73
N HIS A 101 25.00 -17.33 2.39
CA HIS A 101 26.17 -17.36 3.26
C HIS A 101 27.41 -17.15 2.39
N ARG A 102 27.97 -15.93 2.42
CA ARG A 102 29.33 -15.67 1.93
C ARG A 102 30.35 -16.08 2.96
#